data_AF-A0A353MAI9-F1
#
_entry.id   AF-A0A353MAI9-F1
#
_cell.length_a   1.000
_cell.length_b   1.000
_cell.length_c   1.000
_cell.angle_alpha   90.00
_cell.angle_beta   90.00
_cell.angle_gamma   90.00
#
_symmetry.space_group_name_H-M   'P 1'
#
loop_
_entity.id
_entity.type
_entity.pdbx_description
1 polymer ?
#
loop_
_entity_poly.entity_id
_entity_poly.type
_entity_poly.pdbx_seq_one_letter_code
_entity_poly.pdbx_strand_id
1 'polypeptide(L)'
;MRRSILLSLTLLFSLTFSAFGAESAKKDAHGAKDAKPGSYEDWCGEHGVPESQDTRCDKSLIPAFKATGDWDEKHGLPKSQCKKCNPKLKIVRPPKGSK
;
A
#
# COMPACT_ATOMS: atom_id res chain seq x y z
N MET A 1 62.11 -3.75 -40.06
CA MET A 1 61.35 -3.96 -41.31
C MET A 1 60.11 -4.79 -41.01
N ARG A 2 58.94 -4.30 -41.45
CA ARG A 2 57.65 -5.00 -41.60
C ARG A 2 56.97 -5.55 -40.34
N ARG A 3 56.28 -4.67 -39.59
CA ARG A 3 55.14 -5.09 -38.74
C ARG A 3 53.88 -5.00 -39.57
N SER A 4 53.56 -6.11 -40.23
CA SER A 4 52.36 -6.27 -41.02
C SER A 4 51.13 -6.42 -40.12
N ILE A 5 50.18 -5.48 -40.29
CA ILE A 5 48.73 -5.64 -40.52
C ILE A 5 47.89 -6.46 -39.50
N LEU A 6 46.65 -5.98 -39.31
CA LEU A 6 45.43 -6.70 -38.88
C LEU A 6 45.21 -6.67 -37.35
N LEU A 7 44.06 -6.28 -36.77
CA LEU A 7 42.69 -6.23 -37.24
C LEU A 7 41.92 -5.08 -36.56
N SER A 8 41.04 -4.46 -37.34
CA SER A 8 39.87 -3.72 -36.88
C SER A 8 39.06 -4.53 -35.86
N LEU A 9 38.85 -3.97 -34.68
CA LEU A 9 37.82 -4.44 -33.74
C LEU A 9 36.84 -3.31 -33.47
N THR A 10 36.05 -2.99 -34.48
CA THR A 10 34.75 -2.34 -34.31
C THR A 10 33.80 -3.34 -33.64
N LEU A 11 33.65 -3.27 -32.32
CA LEU A 11 32.51 -3.90 -31.65
C LEU A 11 31.64 -2.79 -31.05
N LEU A 12 30.57 -2.50 -31.77
CA LEU A 12 29.44 -1.65 -31.39
C LEU A 12 28.86 -2.14 -30.06
N PHE A 13 29.08 -1.38 -28.99
CA PHE A 13 28.43 -1.58 -27.70
C PHE A 13 27.06 -0.89 -27.73
N SER A 14 26.12 -1.47 -28.46
CA SER A 14 24.72 -1.08 -28.46
C SER A 14 24.04 -1.62 -27.19
N LEU A 15 24.14 -0.89 -26.07
CA LEU A 15 23.26 -1.13 -24.92
C LEU A 15 21.95 -0.38 -25.13
N THR A 16 21.03 -1.00 -25.85
CA THR A 16 19.61 -0.66 -25.77
C THR A 16 19.07 -1.23 -24.45
N PHE A 17 19.03 -0.40 -23.41
CA PHE A 17 18.32 -0.68 -22.17
C PHE A 17 16.81 -0.68 -22.45
N SER A 18 16.25 -1.84 -22.83
CA SER A 18 14.81 -2.08 -22.81
C SER A 18 14.47 -2.94 -21.60
N ALA A 19 14.01 -2.28 -20.54
CA ALA A 19 13.25 -2.91 -19.47
C ALA A 19 12.32 -1.86 -18.85
N PHE A 20 11.29 -1.46 -19.60
CA PHE A 20 10.10 -0.86 -19.00
C PHE A 20 9.37 -1.98 -18.28
N GLY A 21 9.58 -2.07 -16.97
CA GLY A 21 8.99 -3.09 -16.12
C GLY A 21 7.47 -3.08 -16.25
N ALA A 22 6.91 -4.24 -16.56
CA ALA A 22 5.49 -4.50 -16.38
C ALA A 22 5.20 -4.44 -14.88
N GLU A 23 4.62 -3.32 -14.43
CA GLU A 23 3.98 -3.18 -13.12
C GLU A 23 2.88 -4.25 -13.03
N SER A 24 3.15 -5.31 -12.26
CA SER A 24 2.23 -6.42 -12.07
C SER A 24 1.01 -5.95 -11.30
N ALA A 25 -0.16 -6.07 -11.93
CA ALA A 25 -1.47 -5.92 -11.32
C ALA A 25 -1.68 -6.96 -10.20
N LYS A 26 -1.21 -6.66 -8.98
CA LYS A 26 -1.90 -7.13 -7.78
C LYS A 26 -3.17 -6.31 -7.67
N LYS A 27 -4.34 -6.97 -7.61
CA LYS A 27 -5.57 -6.29 -7.18
C LYS A 27 -5.26 -5.58 -5.86
N ASP A 28 -5.37 -4.27 -5.85
CA ASP A 28 -4.84 -3.42 -4.79
C ASP A 28 -5.50 -3.79 -3.45
N ALA A 29 -4.74 -4.45 -2.58
CA ALA A 29 -5.17 -4.84 -1.24
C ALA A 29 -5.27 -3.63 -0.30
N HIS A 30 -4.62 -2.53 -0.68
CA HIS A 30 -4.54 -1.29 0.07
C HIS A 30 -5.35 -0.17 -0.60
N GLY A 31 -5.78 0.80 0.22
CA GLY A 31 -6.36 2.04 -0.27
C GLY A 31 -5.40 2.86 -1.15
N ALA A 32 -5.94 3.77 -1.96
CA ALA A 32 -5.11 4.66 -2.76
C ALA A 32 -4.37 5.67 -1.87
N LYS A 33 -3.09 5.93 -2.16
CA LYS A 33 -2.21 6.79 -1.33
C LYS A 33 -2.76 8.20 -1.11
N ASP A 34 -3.43 8.75 -2.11
CA ASP A 34 -4.00 10.11 -2.09
C ASP A 34 -5.53 10.09 -1.88
N ALA A 35 -6.08 8.97 -1.40
CA ALA A 35 -7.50 8.87 -1.13
C ALA A 35 -7.89 9.82 0.01
N LYS A 36 -9.09 10.39 -0.10
CA LYS A 36 -9.71 11.14 1.00
C LYS A 36 -9.93 10.18 2.17
N PRO A 37 -9.52 10.51 3.42
CA PRO A 37 -9.75 9.64 4.57
C PRO A 37 -11.22 9.22 4.72
N GLY A 38 -11.46 7.94 4.91
CA GLY A 38 -12.78 7.33 5.03
C GLY A 38 -13.57 7.23 3.72
N SER A 39 -13.01 7.60 2.56
CA SER A 39 -13.67 7.46 1.26
C SER A 39 -13.77 6.02 0.78
N TYR A 40 -14.47 5.80 -0.34
CA TYR A 40 -14.45 4.50 -1.00
C TYR A 40 -13.01 4.13 -1.39
N GLU A 41 -12.19 5.07 -1.85
CA GLU A 41 -10.82 4.83 -2.30
C GLU A 41 -9.84 4.55 -1.15
N ASP A 42 -10.14 5.03 0.06
CA ASP A 42 -9.34 4.85 1.29
C ASP A 42 -9.75 3.57 2.02
N TRP A 43 -9.72 2.41 1.37
CA TRP A 43 -10.23 1.17 1.98
C TRP A 43 -9.23 0.03 1.92
N CYS A 44 -8.89 -0.52 3.09
CA CYS A 44 -8.09 -1.72 3.20
C CYS A 44 -8.94 -2.96 2.85
N GLY A 45 -8.58 -3.64 1.78
CA GLY A 45 -9.25 -4.86 1.33
C GLY A 45 -9.03 -6.04 2.27
N GLU A 46 -7.89 -6.11 2.96
CA GLU A 46 -7.54 -7.21 3.85
C GLU A 46 -8.28 -7.15 5.19
N HIS A 47 -8.43 -5.94 5.74
CA HIS A 47 -8.95 -5.76 7.09
C HIS A 47 -10.36 -5.15 7.14
N GLY A 48 -10.85 -4.62 6.02
CA GLY A 48 -12.21 -4.11 5.91
C GLY A 48 -12.45 -2.87 6.76
N VAL A 49 -11.46 -1.99 6.84
CA VAL A 49 -11.49 -0.68 7.50
C VAL A 49 -10.87 0.37 6.58
N PRO A 50 -11.06 1.68 6.85
CA PRO A 50 -10.36 2.69 6.07
C PRO A 50 -8.84 2.54 6.20
N GLU A 51 -8.12 2.60 5.08
CA GLU A 51 -6.65 2.39 5.06
C GLU A 51 -5.95 3.42 5.95
N SER A 52 -6.35 4.69 5.87
CA SER A 52 -5.87 5.78 6.72
C SER A 52 -6.15 5.61 8.22
N GLN A 53 -6.92 4.59 8.60
CA GLN A 53 -7.29 4.29 9.97
C GLN A 53 -6.89 2.86 10.39
N ASP A 54 -6.22 2.11 9.52
CA ASP A 54 -5.88 0.71 9.78
C ASP A 54 -4.56 0.56 10.54
N THR A 55 -4.66 0.44 11.87
CA THR A 55 -3.48 0.22 12.74
C THR A 55 -2.72 -1.09 12.47
N ARG A 56 -3.32 -2.03 11.72
CA ARG A 56 -2.67 -3.28 11.32
C ARG A 56 -1.76 -3.07 10.11
N CYS A 57 -2.12 -2.15 9.23
CA CYS A 57 -1.31 -1.73 8.09
C CYS A 57 -0.30 -0.64 8.50
N ASP A 58 -0.71 0.32 9.34
CA ASP A 58 0.15 1.38 9.85
C ASP A 58 0.10 1.51 11.38
N LYS A 59 1.13 0.99 12.05
CA LYS A 59 1.26 1.07 13.51
C LYS A 59 1.49 2.50 14.02
N SER A 60 1.87 3.44 13.14
CA SER A 60 2.07 4.85 13.52
C SER A 60 0.77 5.53 13.95
N LEU A 61 -0.39 4.96 13.59
CA LEU A 61 -1.72 5.45 13.95
C LEU A 61 -2.12 5.14 15.41
N ILE A 62 -1.47 4.16 16.05
CA ILE A 62 -1.82 3.68 17.41
C ILE A 62 -1.84 4.80 18.46
N PRO A 63 -0.84 5.70 18.54
CA PRO A 63 -0.85 6.80 19.52
C PRO A 63 -2.07 7.70 19.40
N ALA A 64 -2.57 7.95 18.17
CA ALA A 64 -3.76 8.77 17.96
C ALA A 64 -5.02 8.10 18.53
N PHE A 65 -5.22 6.79 18.28
CA PHE A 65 -6.33 6.04 18.85
C PHE A 65 -6.25 5.93 20.39
N LYS A 66 -5.04 5.83 20.94
CA LYS A 66 -4.84 5.88 22.40
C LYS A 66 -5.19 7.26 22.97
N ALA A 67 -4.74 8.33 22.32
CA ALA A 67 -5.01 9.70 22.74
C ALA A 67 -6.51 10.05 22.73
N THR A 68 -7.29 9.48 21.82
CA THR A 68 -8.75 9.65 21.75
C THR A 68 -9.53 8.66 22.62
N GLY A 69 -8.86 7.76 23.34
CA GLY A 69 -9.52 6.74 24.17
C GLY A 69 -10.15 5.58 23.38
N ASP A 70 -9.97 5.53 22.06
CA ASP A 70 -10.47 4.50 21.16
C ASP A 70 -9.49 3.32 21.03
N TRP A 71 -8.72 2.99 22.07
CA TRP A 71 -7.78 1.87 22.04
C TRP A 71 -8.19 0.75 22.99
N ASP A 72 -8.15 -0.49 22.51
CA ASP A 72 -8.37 -1.69 23.30
C ASP A 72 -7.04 -2.43 23.51
N GLU A 73 -6.51 -2.39 24.73
CA GLU A 73 -5.23 -3.01 25.07
C GLU A 73 -5.25 -4.54 25.03
N LYS A 74 -6.40 -5.16 25.32
CA LYS A 74 -6.49 -6.63 25.36
C LYS A 74 -6.34 -7.24 23.98
N HIS A 75 -6.84 -6.54 22.96
CA HIS A 75 -6.85 -7.04 21.59
C HIS A 75 -5.91 -6.29 20.65
N GLY A 76 -5.28 -5.21 21.10
CA GLY A 76 -4.30 -4.45 20.32
C GLY A 76 -4.90 -3.82 19.07
N LEU A 77 -6.14 -3.33 19.17
CA LEU A 77 -6.87 -2.69 18.07
C LEU A 77 -7.64 -1.46 18.56
N PRO A 78 -8.01 -0.55 17.66
CA PRO A 78 -8.99 0.47 17.98
C PRO A 78 -10.32 -0.16 18.44
N LYS A 79 -10.97 0.39 19.47
CA LYS A 79 -12.26 -0.13 19.94
C LYS A 79 -13.32 -0.04 18.84
N SER A 80 -13.28 1.03 18.03
CA SER A 80 -14.06 1.24 16.83
C SER A 80 -13.86 0.20 15.72
N GLN A 81 -12.85 -0.67 15.84
CA GLN A 81 -12.54 -1.74 14.89
C GLN A 81 -12.56 -3.14 15.53
N CYS A 82 -12.66 -3.22 16.87
CA CYS A 82 -12.53 -4.47 17.61
C CYS A 82 -13.88 -5.22 17.74
N LYS A 83 -14.16 -6.14 16.80
CA LYS A 83 -15.35 -7.02 16.88
C LYS A 83 -15.35 -7.98 18.07
N LYS A 84 -14.19 -8.26 18.69
CA LYS A 84 -14.12 -9.06 19.92
C LYS A 84 -14.75 -8.32 21.11
N CYS A 85 -14.56 -7.00 21.18
CA CYS A 85 -15.19 -6.15 22.19
C CYS A 85 -16.61 -5.74 21.81
N ASN A 86 -16.88 -5.54 20.52
CA ASN A 86 -18.22 -5.21 20.04
C ASN A 86 -18.61 -6.10 18.84
N PRO A 87 -19.23 -7.27 19.08
CA PRO A 87 -19.62 -8.20 18.01
C PRO A 87 -20.64 -7.65 17.01
N LYS A 88 -21.37 -6.59 17.38
CA LYS A 88 -22.38 -5.94 16.52
C LYS A 88 -21.80 -4.84 15.64
N LEU A 89 -20.51 -4.56 15.75
CA LEU A 89 -19.84 -3.49 15.03
C LEU A 89 -19.87 -3.74 13.51
N LYS A 90 -20.43 -2.78 12.78
CA LYS A 90 -20.49 -2.76 11.31
C LYS A 90 -19.55 -1.70 10.79
N ILE A 91 -18.53 -2.14 10.06
CA ILE A 91 -17.61 -1.27 9.32
C ILE A 91 -17.91 -1.55 7.86
N VAL A 92 -18.39 -0.54 7.14
CA VAL A 92 -18.89 -0.69 5.78
C VAL A 92 -18.19 0.34 4.91
N ARG A 93 -17.66 -0.12 3.77
CA ARG A 93 -17.08 0.76 2.77
C ARG A 93 -18.19 1.68 2.24
N PRO A 94 -18.02 3.01 2.30
CA PRO A 94 -19.02 3.93 1.74
C PRO A 94 -19.20 3.69 0.24
N PRO A 95 -20.37 4.00 -0.36
CA PRO A 95 -20.55 3.83 -1.80
C PRO A 95 -19.61 4.73 -2.60
N LYS A 96 -19.22 4.29 -3.79
CA LYS A 96 -18.34 5.04 -4.68
C LYS A 96 -18.98 6.37 -5.07
N GLY A 97 -18.23 7.48 -4.95
CA GLY A 97 -18.72 8.83 -5.29
C GLY A 97 -19.52 9.52 -4.19
N SER A 98 -19.55 8.97 -2.97
CA SER A 98 -20.08 9.68 -1.79
C SER A 98 -19.20 10.90 -1.50
N LYS A 99 -19.80 12.10 -1.40
CA LYS A 99 -19.11 13.36 -1.11
C LYS A 99 -18.88 13.57 0.38
#